data_AF-A0A553N5Y1-F1
#
_entry.id   AF-A0A553N5Y1-F1
#
_cell.length_a   1.000
_cell.length_b   1.000
_cell.length_c   1.000
_cell.angle_alpha   90.00
_cell.angle_beta   90.00
_cell.angle_gamma   90.00
#
_symmetry.space_group_name_H-M   'P 1'
#
loop_
_entity.id
_entity.type
_entity.pdbx_description
1 polymer ?
#
loop_
_entity_poly.entity_id
_entity_poly.type
_entity_poly.pdbx_seq_one_letter_code
_entity_poly.pdbx_strand_id
1 'polypeptide(L)'
;MSGKRKFAIVCWLMDIPQDVGLIAIAGQQTEGKGRGGNAWLSPVGCAMFTLYLQLPLNSALGERICFLQHLMALSVVESVRTLSGYQDVDLRLKWPNDIYYKDQVKIGGVLLRSSLMGSTYTVMIGCGFNVSNSSPTLCINELVRRLNQDQSETLPELQIEQLMGRSITLLEKFIEEFQNQGPEALLNRYYSRWLHSGVSVRLQSEDGPEALVLGLDDSGFLQVMSDQGVVSLQPDGNSFDMMKNLLVIKPR
;
A
#
# COMPACT_ATOMS: atom_id res chain seq x y z
N MET A 1 28.35 25.49 2.39
CA MET A 1 27.64 24.98 1.19
C MET A 1 28.09 23.55 0.94
N SER A 2 27.42 22.56 1.57
CA SER A 2 27.65 21.14 1.27
C SER A 2 26.58 20.72 0.27
N GLY A 3 26.99 20.47 -0.97
CA GLY A 3 26.10 19.99 -2.03
C GLY A 3 25.63 18.59 -1.68
N LYS A 4 24.42 18.47 -1.12
CA LYS A 4 23.74 17.18 -1.02
C LYS A 4 23.57 16.65 -2.44
N ARG A 5 24.32 15.59 -2.80
CA ARG A 5 24.09 14.85 -4.03
C ARG A 5 22.66 14.34 -3.99
N LYS A 6 21.79 14.88 -4.84
CA LYS A 6 20.42 14.39 -5.02
C LYS A 6 20.51 13.04 -5.71
N PHE A 7 20.34 11.95 -4.96
CA PHE A 7 20.18 10.63 -5.55
C PHE A 7 18.72 10.44 -5.93
N ALA A 8 18.37 10.78 -7.17
CA ALA A 8 17.09 10.40 -7.74
C ALA A 8 17.18 8.91 -8.15
N ILE A 9 16.76 8.02 -7.26
CA ILE A 9 16.73 6.56 -7.49
C ILE A 9 16.00 6.25 -8.80
N VAL A 10 14.88 6.93 -9.07
CA VAL A 10 14.01 6.70 -10.24
C VAL A 10 14.74 6.80 -11.59
N CYS A 11 15.74 7.67 -11.73
CA CYS A 11 16.41 7.89 -13.01
C CYS A 11 17.40 6.78 -13.39
N TRP A 12 17.95 6.05 -12.42
CA TRP A 12 18.90 4.96 -12.67
C TRP A 12 18.23 3.60 -12.89
N LEU A 13 16.94 3.49 -12.62
CA LEU A 13 16.20 2.23 -12.69
C LEU A 13 15.70 1.89 -14.11
N MET A 14 15.90 2.75 -15.11
CA MET A 14 15.31 2.57 -16.45
C MET A 14 16.15 1.67 -17.39
N ASP A 15 17.42 1.41 -17.08
CA ASP A 15 18.35 0.64 -17.92
C ASP A 15 18.70 -0.76 -17.34
N ILE A 16 17.77 -1.37 -16.60
CA ILE A 16 17.99 -2.67 -15.95
C ILE A 16 17.63 -3.82 -16.91
N PRO A 17 18.47 -4.87 -17.04
CA PRO A 17 18.15 -6.06 -17.80
C PRO A 17 16.81 -6.71 -17.38
N GLN A 18 16.11 -7.34 -18.32
CA GLN A 18 14.75 -7.87 -18.09
C GLN A 18 14.68 -8.99 -17.03
N ASP A 19 15.81 -9.64 -16.75
CA ASP A 19 15.97 -10.77 -15.84
C ASP A 19 16.46 -10.36 -14.43
N VAL A 20 16.67 -9.06 -14.18
CA VAL A 20 17.18 -8.56 -12.91
C VAL A 20 16.08 -7.83 -12.14
N GLY A 21 15.67 -8.41 -11.01
CA GLY A 21 14.93 -7.68 -9.98
C GLY A 21 15.85 -6.71 -9.26
N LEU A 22 15.40 -5.47 -9.04
CA LEU A 22 16.17 -4.49 -8.28
C LEU A 22 15.33 -3.89 -7.16
N ILE A 23 15.95 -3.79 -5.99
CA ILE A 23 15.44 -3.05 -4.86
C ILE A 23 16.40 -1.91 -4.51
N ALA A 24 15.85 -0.71 -4.37
CA ALA A 24 16.56 0.43 -3.83
C ALA A 24 16.04 0.74 -2.43
N ILE A 25 16.89 0.61 -1.41
CA ILE A 25 16.55 0.87 -0.01
C ILE A 25 17.11 2.23 0.40
N ALA A 26 16.35 3.00 1.16
CA ALA A 26 16.80 4.29 1.70
C ALA A 26 16.68 4.30 3.23
N GLY A 27 17.75 4.67 3.93
CA GLY A 27 17.69 4.93 5.37
C GLY A 27 16.95 6.24 5.71
N GLN A 28 16.93 7.20 4.77
CA GLN A 28 16.19 8.46 4.87
C GLN A 28 15.91 9.04 3.48
N GLN A 29 14.71 9.58 3.25
CA GLN A 29 14.38 10.36 2.05
C GLN A 29 14.30 11.85 2.39
N THR A 30 14.95 12.70 1.60
CA THR A 30 14.88 14.17 1.79
C THR A 30 13.76 14.83 0.99
N GLU A 31 13.30 14.17 -0.09
CA GLU A 31 12.26 14.65 -1.00
C GLU A 31 11.26 13.50 -1.27
N GLY A 32 10.85 12.79 -0.20
CA GLY A 32 9.90 11.68 -0.29
C GLY A 32 8.56 12.12 -0.90
N LYS A 33 8.00 11.31 -1.81
CA LYS A 33 6.76 11.62 -2.54
C LYS A 33 5.69 10.57 -2.27
N GLY A 34 4.50 11.06 -1.92
CA GLY A 34 3.26 10.31 -1.92
C GLY A 34 2.42 10.54 -3.18
N ARG A 35 1.22 9.96 -3.18
CA ARG A 35 0.25 10.08 -4.26
C ARG A 35 -0.23 11.53 -4.42
N GLY A 36 -0.50 11.96 -5.66
CA GLY A 36 -0.98 13.32 -5.95
C GLY A 36 0.00 14.45 -5.60
N GLY A 37 1.30 14.15 -5.45
CA GLY A 37 2.32 15.15 -5.13
C GLY A 37 2.49 15.45 -3.64
N ASN A 38 1.73 14.80 -2.76
CA ASN A 38 1.88 14.94 -1.31
C ASN A 38 3.31 14.58 -0.86
N ALA A 39 3.83 15.27 0.16
CA ALA A 39 5.12 14.92 0.74
C ALA A 39 5.00 13.64 1.59
N TRP A 40 6.01 12.76 1.48
CA TRP A 40 6.20 11.65 2.42
C TRP A 40 7.26 12.06 3.45
N LEU A 41 6.86 12.17 4.71
CA LEU A 41 7.78 12.43 5.81
C LEU A 41 8.45 11.12 6.23
N SER A 42 9.78 11.09 6.16
CA SER A 42 10.58 9.91 6.49
C SER A 42 11.64 10.21 7.56
N PRO A 43 11.26 10.30 8.84
CA PRO A 43 12.21 10.27 9.94
C PRO A 43 13.01 8.94 9.94
N VAL A 44 14.17 8.95 10.61
CA VAL A 44 14.95 7.72 10.83
C VAL A 44 14.07 6.72 11.60
N GLY A 45 13.98 5.48 11.10
CA GLY A 45 13.12 4.42 11.65
C GLY A 45 11.96 3.99 10.74
N CYS A 46 11.78 4.65 9.59
CA CYS A 46 10.87 4.16 8.53
C CYS A 46 11.53 3.03 7.72
N ALA A 47 10.76 2.00 7.38
CA ALA A 47 11.10 1.09 6.28
C ALA A 47 10.77 1.77 4.96
N MET A 48 11.77 1.92 4.08
CA MET A 48 11.60 2.59 2.79
C MET A 48 12.39 1.91 1.70
N PHE A 49 11.67 1.51 0.65
CA PHE A 49 12.28 0.90 -0.51
C PHE A 49 11.47 1.17 -1.77
N THR A 50 12.13 1.00 -2.92
CA THR A 50 11.48 0.97 -4.24
C THR A 50 11.86 -0.31 -4.93
N LEU A 51 10.85 -1.09 -5.32
CA LEU A 51 11.02 -2.28 -6.16
C LEU A 51 10.89 -1.89 -7.62
N TYR A 52 11.77 -2.45 -8.45
CA TYR A 52 11.66 -2.45 -9.89
C TYR A 52 11.29 -3.86 -10.35
N LEU A 53 10.27 -3.97 -11.20
CA LEU A 53 9.88 -5.22 -11.83
C LEU A 53 9.35 -4.99 -13.24
N GLN A 54 9.46 -6.02 -14.06
CA GLN A 54 8.82 -6.09 -15.37
C GLN A 54 7.67 -7.09 -15.32
N LEU A 55 6.54 -6.74 -15.93
CA LEU A 55 5.33 -7.54 -15.91
C LEU A 55 4.75 -7.64 -17.32
N PRO A 56 4.66 -8.84 -17.92
CA PRO A 56 4.04 -9.02 -19.23
C PRO A 56 2.57 -8.59 -19.20
N LEU A 57 2.14 -7.81 -20.19
CA LEU A 57 0.77 -7.32 -20.32
C LEU A 57 -0.24 -8.47 -20.39
N ASN A 58 0.12 -9.56 -21.05
CA ASN A 58 -0.71 -10.76 -21.23
C ASN A 58 -0.69 -11.74 -20.04
N SER A 59 -0.04 -11.37 -18.93
CA SER A 59 -0.15 -12.14 -17.69
C SER A 59 -1.41 -11.75 -16.92
N ALA A 60 -1.95 -12.62 -16.07
CA ALA A 60 -3.18 -12.36 -15.32
C ALA A 60 -3.08 -11.08 -14.47
N LEU A 61 -1.92 -10.85 -13.84
CA LEU A 61 -1.64 -9.60 -13.11
C LEU A 61 -1.36 -8.42 -14.04
N GLY A 62 -0.77 -8.65 -15.22
CA GLY A 62 -0.51 -7.61 -16.22
C GLY A 62 -1.79 -6.95 -16.72
N GLU A 63 -2.80 -7.76 -17.04
CA GLU A 63 -4.13 -7.29 -17.43
C GLU A 63 -4.84 -6.50 -16.31
N ARG A 64 -4.41 -6.69 -15.06
CA ARG A 64 -5.01 -6.15 -13.83
C ARG A 64 -4.00 -5.41 -12.96
N ILE A 65 -3.11 -4.65 -13.60
CA ILE A 65 -1.92 -4.06 -12.95
C ILE A 65 -2.23 -3.24 -11.69
N CYS A 66 -3.41 -2.65 -11.58
CA CYS A 66 -3.82 -1.88 -10.40
C CYS A 66 -3.90 -2.74 -9.13
N PHE A 67 -4.04 -4.06 -9.23
CA PHE A 67 -3.94 -4.95 -8.05
C PHE A 67 -2.55 -4.96 -7.44
N LEU A 68 -1.49 -4.67 -8.19
CA LEU A 68 -0.12 -4.77 -7.69
C LEU A 68 0.15 -3.82 -6.50
N GLN A 69 -0.53 -2.66 -6.44
CA GLN A 69 -0.45 -1.77 -5.27
C GLN A 69 -1.16 -2.38 -4.05
N HIS A 70 -2.29 -3.08 -4.26
CA HIS A 70 -3.06 -3.77 -3.22
C HIS A 70 -2.27 -4.95 -2.67
N LEU A 71 -1.60 -5.71 -3.55
CA LEU A 71 -0.73 -6.82 -3.15
C LEU A 71 0.43 -6.33 -2.31
N MET A 72 1.11 -5.25 -2.71
CA MET A 72 2.19 -4.67 -1.91
C MET A 72 1.70 -4.19 -0.54
N ALA A 73 0.58 -3.47 -0.49
CA ALA A 73 0.03 -2.97 0.77
C ALA A 73 -0.37 -4.13 1.70
N LEU A 74 -1.04 -5.15 1.17
CA LEU A 74 -1.37 -6.38 1.89
C LEU A 74 -0.11 -7.09 2.38
N SER A 75 0.94 -7.16 1.57
CA SER A 75 2.21 -7.79 1.95
C SER A 75 2.85 -7.13 3.15
N VAL A 76 2.79 -5.80 3.26
CA VAL A 76 3.28 -5.08 4.45
C VAL A 76 2.43 -5.43 5.68
N VAL A 77 1.11 -5.41 5.56
CA VAL A 77 0.22 -5.77 6.68
C VAL A 77 0.45 -7.21 7.15
N GLU A 78 0.49 -8.16 6.23
CA GLU A 78 0.73 -9.57 6.54
C GLU A 78 2.16 -9.81 7.02
N SER A 79 3.16 -8.99 6.64
CA SER A 79 4.54 -9.12 7.14
C SER A 79 4.63 -9.05 8.67
N VAL A 80 3.73 -8.28 9.29
CA VAL A 80 3.58 -8.16 10.75
C VAL A 80 2.57 -9.16 11.28
N ARG A 81 1.33 -9.16 10.74
CA ARG A 81 0.20 -9.86 11.36
C ARG A 81 0.28 -11.39 11.26
N THR A 82 1.15 -11.93 10.41
CA THR A 82 1.42 -13.38 10.32
C THR A 82 2.58 -13.84 11.19
N LEU A 83 3.28 -12.93 11.87
CA LEU A 83 4.27 -13.32 12.88
C LEU A 83 3.56 -13.85 14.12
N SER A 84 4.09 -14.95 14.67
CA SER A 84 3.57 -15.54 15.90
C SER A 84 3.63 -14.53 17.05
N GLY A 85 2.48 -14.26 17.67
CA GLY A 85 2.33 -13.29 18.76
C GLY A 85 1.90 -11.89 18.31
N TYR A 86 2.02 -11.55 17.03
CA TYR A 86 1.77 -10.19 16.51
C TYR A 86 0.40 -10.03 15.82
N GLN A 87 -0.48 -11.02 15.92
CA GLN A 87 -1.79 -11.04 15.24
C GLN A 87 -2.68 -9.85 15.64
N ASP A 88 -2.52 -9.36 16.86
CA ASP A 88 -3.26 -8.25 17.47
C ASP A 88 -2.67 -6.86 17.17
N VAL A 89 -1.54 -6.78 16.45
CA VAL A 89 -1.09 -5.52 15.86
C VAL A 89 -2.06 -5.17 14.73
N ASP A 90 -3.09 -4.37 15.04
CA ASP A 90 -4.23 -4.13 14.15
C ASP A 90 -3.91 -3.20 12.98
N LEU A 91 -3.01 -3.65 12.11
CA LEU A 91 -2.72 -3.03 10.83
C LEU A 91 -3.83 -3.35 9.83
N ARG A 92 -4.27 -2.31 9.13
CA ARG A 92 -5.41 -2.30 8.23
C ARG A 92 -5.09 -1.64 6.90
N LEU A 93 -5.83 -2.02 5.87
CA LEU A 93 -5.71 -1.48 4.52
C LEU A 93 -6.79 -0.42 4.28
N LYS A 94 -6.36 0.77 3.88
CA LYS A 94 -7.24 1.80 3.36
C LYS A 94 -7.00 1.94 1.86
N TRP A 95 -8.01 1.61 1.08
CA TRP A 95 -8.00 1.83 -0.37
C TRP A 95 -7.64 3.30 -0.72
N PRO A 96 -6.82 3.53 -1.76
CA PRO A 96 -6.26 2.52 -2.65
C PRO A 96 -4.92 1.92 -2.23
N ASN A 97 -4.23 2.51 -1.25
CA ASN A 97 -2.78 2.27 -1.11
C ASN A 97 -2.20 2.61 0.27
N ASP A 98 -3.03 2.87 1.28
CA ASP A 98 -2.57 3.31 2.58
C ASP A 98 -2.65 2.17 3.62
N ILE A 99 -1.69 2.17 4.55
CA ILE A 99 -1.64 1.25 5.68
C ILE A 99 -1.95 2.05 6.95
N TYR A 100 -2.91 1.57 7.72
CA TYR A 100 -3.42 2.23 8.91
C TYR A 100 -3.27 1.34 10.14
N TYR A 101 -3.17 1.97 11.32
CA TYR A 101 -3.52 1.32 12.58
C TYR A 101 -4.99 1.61 12.88
N LYS A 102 -5.79 0.53 13.01
CA LYS A 102 -7.25 0.61 13.06
C LYS A 102 -7.75 1.48 11.90
N ASP A 103 -8.70 2.35 12.17
CA ASP A 103 -9.25 3.37 11.27
C ASP A 103 -8.71 4.78 11.54
N GLN A 104 -7.72 4.93 12.42
CA GLN A 104 -7.36 6.24 12.99
C GLN A 104 -6.10 6.85 12.36
N VAL A 105 -4.99 6.10 12.35
CA VAL A 105 -3.67 6.67 12.07
C VAL A 105 -3.03 5.96 10.89
N LYS A 106 -2.63 6.74 9.87
CA LYS A 106 -1.82 6.24 8.77
C LYS A 106 -0.40 5.95 9.25
N ILE A 107 0.06 4.72 9.01
CA ILE A 107 1.40 4.23 9.35
C ILE A 107 2.28 4.08 8.10
N GLY A 108 1.67 3.88 6.93
CA GLY A 108 2.42 3.64 5.71
C GLY A 108 1.61 3.86 4.44
N GLY A 109 2.28 3.70 3.31
CA GLY A 109 1.64 3.70 2.02
C GLY A 109 2.52 3.13 0.91
N VAL A 110 1.84 2.79 -0.18
CA VAL A 110 2.45 2.28 -1.40
C VAL A 110 2.21 3.28 -2.52
N LEU A 111 3.20 3.47 -3.39
CA LEU A 111 3.08 4.28 -4.59
C LEU A 111 3.57 3.46 -5.78
N LEU A 112 2.65 3.10 -6.66
CA LEU A 112 2.96 2.41 -7.90
C LEU A 112 3.10 3.41 -9.05
N ARG A 113 4.14 3.25 -9.87
CA ARG A 113 4.28 3.91 -11.16
C ARG A 113 4.56 2.84 -12.20
N SER A 114 3.84 2.87 -13.31
CA SER A 114 4.08 1.96 -14.42
C SER A 114 4.22 2.73 -15.74
N SER A 115 4.96 2.13 -16.66
CA SER A 115 5.02 2.53 -18.06
C SER A 115 4.87 1.25 -18.90
N LEU A 116 4.11 1.33 -19.99
CA LEU A 116 3.95 0.22 -20.92
C LEU A 116 4.88 0.45 -22.12
N MET A 117 5.76 -0.51 -22.40
CA MET A 117 6.59 -0.51 -23.60
C MET A 117 6.37 -1.81 -24.36
N GLY A 118 5.80 -1.71 -25.57
CA GLY A 118 5.35 -2.89 -26.32
C GLY A 118 4.31 -3.66 -25.52
N SER A 119 4.63 -4.91 -25.17
CA SER A 119 3.76 -5.82 -24.40
C SER A 119 4.21 -6.04 -22.96
N THR A 120 5.07 -5.18 -22.41
CA THR A 120 5.62 -5.33 -21.06
C THR A 120 5.50 -4.03 -20.28
N TYR A 121 4.96 -4.13 -19.07
CA TYR A 121 5.01 -3.05 -18.11
C TYR A 121 6.36 -3.01 -17.42
N THR A 122 6.95 -1.82 -17.34
CA THR A 122 8.00 -1.49 -16.38
C THR A 122 7.33 -0.85 -15.18
N VAL A 123 7.49 -1.44 -14.00
CA VAL A 123 6.82 -1.00 -12.77
C VAL A 123 7.83 -0.63 -11.69
N MET A 124 7.59 0.50 -11.04
CA MET A 124 8.26 0.92 -9.82
C MET A 124 7.25 0.97 -8.68
N ILE A 125 7.48 0.19 -7.63
CA ILE A 125 6.67 0.17 -6.42
C ILE A 125 7.47 0.82 -5.30
N GLY A 126 7.17 2.08 -4.99
CA GLY A 126 7.65 2.74 -3.79
C GLY A 126 6.84 2.31 -2.57
N CYS A 127 7.50 1.87 -1.51
CA CYS A 127 6.86 1.51 -0.25
C CYS A 127 7.54 2.27 0.89
N GLY A 128 6.73 2.86 1.77
CA GLY A 128 7.18 3.54 2.97
C GLY A 128 6.23 3.27 4.13
N PHE A 129 6.75 2.79 5.26
CA PHE A 129 5.96 2.60 6.47
C PHE A 129 6.78 2.76 7.75
N ASN A 130 6.11 3.21 8.82
CA ASN A 130 6.74 3.55 10.09
C ASN A 130 6.98 2.31 10.95
N VAL A 131 8.24 2.00 11.25
CA VAL A 131 8.61 0.82 12.05
C VAL A 131 9.04 1.22 13.45
N SER A 132 10.09 2.02 13.57
CA SER A 132 10.71 2.42 14.84
C SER A 132 10.74 3.93 15.07
N ASN A 133 10.08 4.72 14.22
CA ASN A 133 9.98 6.17 14.33
C ASN A 133 8.69 6.61 15.06
N SER A 134 8.71 6.75 16.38
CA SER A 134 7.53 7.16 17.17
C SER A 134 7.13 8.65 17.04
N SER A 135 7.74 9.39 16.12
CA SER A 135 7.44 10.80 15.80
C SER A 135 7.70 11.07 14.31
N PRO A 136 6.93 11.93 13.64
CA PRO A 136 5.81 12.73 14.16
C PRO A 136 4.48 11.95 14.29
N THR A 137 4.43 10.68 13.89
CA THR A 137 3.22 9.86 13.96
C THR A 137 3.49 8.51 14.66
N LEU A 138 2.55 7.57 14.53
CA LEU A 138 2.63 6.23 15.11
C LEU A 138 3.51 5.30 14.26
N CYS A 139 4.18 4.35 14.92
CA CYS A 139 4.99 3.31 14.29
C CYS A 139 4.64 1.91 14.82
N ILE A 140 5.05 0.86 14.11
CA ILE A 140 4.73 -0.52 14.47
C ILE A 140 5.31 -0.90 15.84
N ASN A 141 6.55 -0.53 16.16
CA ASN A 141 7.15 -0.90 17.45
C ASN A 141 6.50 -0.19 18.64
N GLU A 142 5.92 1.01 18.44
CA GLU A 142 5.06 1.64 19.44
C GLU A 142 3.79 0.80 19.69
N LEU A 143 3.19 0.20 18.66
CA LEU A 143 2.07 -0.72 18.83
C LEU A 143 2.48 -2.00 19.57
N VAL A 144 3.63 -2.57 19.22
CA VAL A 144 4.18 -3.75 19.93
C VAL A 144 4.41 -3.43 21.41
N ARG A 145 4.98 -2.26 21.72
CA ARG A 145 5.15 -1.82 23.11
C ARG A 145 3.83 -1.67 23.87
N ARG A 146 2.75 -1.23 23.20
CA ARG A 146 1.41 -1.17 23.80
C ARG A 146 0.83 -2.55 24.04
N LEU A 147 0.94 -3.47 23.08
CA LEU A 147 0.49 -4.86 23.27
C LEU A 147 1.19 -5.54 24.44
N ASN A 148 2.50 -5.30 24.59
CA ASN A 148 3.28 -5.84 25.71
C ASN A 148 2.84 -5.31 27.09
N GLN A 149 2.09 -4.20 27.18
CA GLN A 149 1.57 -3.71 28.47
C GLN A 149 0.45 -4.61 29.01
N ASP A 150 -0.29 -5.26 28.11
CA ASP A 150 -1.46 -6.09 28.43
C ASP A 150 -1.15 -7.60 28.43
N GLN A 151 0.10 -8.00 28.15
CA GLN A 151 0.52 -9.39 27.97
C GLN A 151 1.51 -9.87 29.04
N SER A 152 1.43 -11.16 29.38
CA SER A 152 2.35 -11.80 30.34
C SER A 152 3.74 -12.09 29.74
N GLU A 153 3.81 -12.36 28.44
CA GLU A 153 5.05 -12.55 27.70
C GLU A 153 5.30 -11.34 26.79
N THR A 154 6.54 -10.87 26.76
CA THR A 154 6.90 -9.68 25.97
C THR A 154 7.34 -10.09 24.57
N LEU A 155 6.71 -9.49 23.56
CA LEU A 155 7.12 -9.62 22.17
C LEU A 155 8.32 -8.72 21.89
N PRO A 156 9.34 -9.21 21.17
CA PRO A 156 10.46 -8.37 20.78
C PRO A 156 10.03 -7.30 19.78
N GLU A 157 10.73 -6.17 19.78
CA GLU A 157 10.53 -5.16 18.74
C GLU A 157 10.98 -5.66 17.37
N LEU A 158 10.27 -5.26 16.33
CA LEU A 158 10.49 -5.70 14.96
C LEU A 158 11.60 -4.87 14.31
N GLN A 159 12.49 -5.55 13.58
CA GLN A 159 13.57 -4.90 12.84
C GLN A 159 13.11 -4.44 11.46
N ILE A 160 13.61 -3.29 11.01
CA ILE A 160 13.22 -2.66 9.74
C ILE A 160 13.50 -3.61 8.57
N GLU A 161 14.71 -4.19 8.55
CA GLU A 161 15.20 -5.09 7.52
C GLU A 161 14.37 -6.39 7.47
N GLN A 162 13.97 -6.90 8.64
CA GLN A 162 13.12 -8.08 8.74
C GLN A 162 11.75 -7.81 8.12
N LEU A 163 11.13 -6.66 8.42
CA LEU A 163 9.83 -6.32 7.85
C LEU A 163 9.91 -6.03 6.35
N MET A 164 10.97 -5.38 5.87
CA MET A 164 11.21 -5.21 4.43
C MET A 164 11.34 -6.56 3.73
N GLY A 165 12.22 -7.44 4.23
CA GLY A 165 12.43 -8.78 3.65
C GLY A 165 11.15 -9.60 3.62
N ARG A 166 10.41 -9.66 4.74
CA ARG A 166 9.13 -10.37 4.82
C ARG A 166 8.08 -9.79 3.87
N SER A 167 7.99 -8.47 3.75
CA SER A 167 7.05 -7.82 2.83
C SER A 167 7.33 -8.20 1.37
N ILE A 168 8.60 -8.28 0.98
CA ILE A 168 9.00 -8.66 -0.38
C ILE A 168 8.71 -10.14 -0.64
N THR A 169 9.08 -11.02 0.29
CA THR A 169 8.78 -12.46 0.18
C THR A 169 7.28 -12.73 0.10
N LEU A 170 6.45 -11.99 0.84
CA LEU A 170 4.99 -12.11 0.75
C LEU A 170 4.46 -11.55 -0.56
N LEU A 171 5.03 -10.44 -1.06
CA LEU A 171 4.65 -9.90 -2.36
C LEU A 171 4.91 -10.92 -3.48
N GLU A 172 6.08 -11.55 -3.51
CA GLU A 172 6.41 -12.58 -4.51
C GLU A 172 5.39 -13.72 -4.49
N LYS A 173 5.06 -14.23 -3.29
CA LYS A 173 4.03 -15.26 -3.11
C LYS A 173 2.65 -14.80 -3.58
N PHE A 174 2.26 -13.57 -3.26
CA PHE A 174 0.96 -13.05 -3.68
C PHE A 174 0.91 -12.80 -5.18
N ILE A 175 2.01 -12.36 -5.82
CA ILE A 175 2.08 -12.26 -7.28
C ILE A 175 1.92 -13.65 -7.90
N GLU A 176 2.60 -14.68 -7.37
CA GLU A 176 2.46 -16.06 -7.85
C GLU A 176 1.03 -16.59 -7.68
N GLU A 177 0.44 -16.44 -6.49
CA GLU A 177 -0.96 -16.80 -6.20
C GLU A 177 -1.92 -16.10 -7.19
N PHE A 178 -1.72 -14.79 -7.43
CA PHE A 178 -2.54 -14.02 -8.35
C PHE A 178 -2.39 -14.49 -9.80
N GLN A 179 -1.16 -14.75 -10.26
CA GLN A 179 -0.92 -15.20 -11.63
C GLN A 179 -1.56 -16.57 -11.91
N ASN A 180 -1.58 -17.44 -10.91
CA ASN A 180 -2.10 -18.80 -11.04
C ASN A 180 -3.63 -18.90 -10.86
N GLN A 181 -4.20 -18.08 -9.96
CA GLN A 181 -5.59 -18.25 -9.50
C GLN A 181 -6.46 -16.99 -9.67
N GLY A 182 -5.88 -15.89 -10.15
CA GLY A 182 -6.57 -14.61 -10.30
C GLY A 182 -6.76 -13.84 -8.98
N PRO A 183 -7.51 -12.72 -9.01
CA PRO A 183 -7.70 -11.85 -7.85
C PRO A 183 -8.40 -12.54 -6.67
N GLU A 184 -9.34 -13.45 -6.94
CA GLU A 184 -10.17 -14.11 -5.93
C GLU A 184 -9.35 -14.89 -4.88
N ALA A 185 -8.18 -15.40 -5.26
CA ALA A 185 -7.28 -16.09 -4.33
C ALA A 185 -6.81 -15.19 -3.17
N LEU A 186 -6.80 -13.88 -3.38
CA LEU A 186 -6.25 -12.90 -2.44
C LEU A 186 -7.30 -11.94 -1.89
N LEU A 187 -8.46 -11.79 -2.56
CA LEU A 187 -9.51 -10.86 -2.13
C LEU A 187 -10.03 -11.17 -0.72
N ASN A 188 -10.23 -12.45 -0.38
CA ASN A 188 -10.64 -12.83 0.98
C ASN A 188 -9.63 -12.36 2.04
N ARG A 189 -8.32 -12.55 1.77
CA ARG A 189 -7.24 -12.11 2.66
C ARG A 189 -7.21 -10.58 2.72
N TYR A 190 -7.30 -9.90 1.58
CA TYR A 190 -7.33 -8.46 1.47
C TYR A 190 -8.51 -7.84 2.26
N TYR A 191 -9.72 -8.34 2.08
CA TYR A 191 -10.92 -7.86 2.77
C TYR A 191 -10.94 -8.20 4.26
N SER A 192 -10.23 -9.25 4.70
CA SER A 192 -10.05 -9.48 6.15
C SER A 192 -9.21 -8.38 6.83
N ARG A 193 -8.43 -7.62 6.05
CA ARG A 193 -7.53 -6.56 6.53
C ARG A 193 -7.98 -5.14 6.19
N TRP A 194 -8.88 -4.94 5.24
CA TRP A 194 -9.29 -3.60 4.83
C TRP A 194 -10.26 -2.93 5.81
N LEU A 195 -10.50 -1.63 5.64
CA LEU A 195 -11.39 -0.83 6.49
C LEU A 195 -12.81 -0.64 5.95
N HIS A 196 -13.09 -1.08 4.72
CA HIS A 196 -14.21 -0.52 3.95
C HIS A 196 -15.44 -1.42 3.86
N SER A 197 -15.44 -2.58 4.54
CA SER A 197 -16.60 -3.49 4.57
C SER A 197 -17.83 -2.79 5.14
N GLY A 198 -18.89 -2.68 4.33
CA GLY A 198 -20.19 -2.15 4.76
C GLY A 198 -20.19 -0.65 5.06
N VAL A 199 -19.17 0.08 4.61
CA VAL A 199 -19.08 1.53 4.82
C VAL A 199 -19.99 2.26 3.82
N SER A 200 -20.91 3.06 4.34
CA SER A 200 -21.65 4.05 3.54
C SER A 200 -20.82 5.31 3.36
N VAL A 201 -20.75 5.79 2.13
CA VAL A 201 -19.98 6.96 1.70
C VAL A 201 -20.84 7.93 0.91
N ARG A 202 -20.41 9.19 0.81
CA ARG A 202 -20.99 10.17 -0.12
C ARG A 202 -20.07 10.39 -1.31
N LEU A 203 -20.65 10.60 -2.48
CA LEU A 203 -19.90 10.84 -3.72
C LEU A 203 -19.86 12.34 -4.04
N GLN A 204 -18.73 12.80 -4.57
CA GLN A 204 -18.48 14.16 -5.09
C GLN A 204 -18.42 15.27 -4.03
N SER A 205 -19.37 15.33 -3.09
CA SER A 205 -19.44 16.34 -2.03
C SER A 205 -20.14 15.81 -0.76
N GLU A 206 -20.04 16.55 0.35
CA GLU A 206 -20.71 16.19 1.61
C GLU A 206 -22.23 16.14 1.49
N ASP A 207 -22.83 16.82 0.51
CA ASP A 207 -24.27 16.78 0.20
C ASP A 207 -24.59 15.89 -1.00
N GLY A 208 -23.59 15.16 -1.51
CA GLY A 208 -23.74 14.29 -2.67
C GLY A 208 -24.50 12.99 -2.37
N PRO A 209 -24.77 12.18 -3.41
CA PRO A 209 -25.51 10.94 -3.26
C PRO A 209 -24.77 9.97 -2.34
N GLU A 210 -25.54 9.26 -1.51
CA GLU A 210 -25.04 8.18 -0.68
C GLU A 210 -24.78 6.94 -1.54
N ALA A 211 -23.72 6.22 -1.19
CA ALA A 211 -23.35 4.97 -1.83
C ALA A 211 -22.79 3.98 -0.80
N LEU A 212 -23.03 2.69 -1.01
CA LEU A 212 -22.48 1.63 -0.18
C LEU A 212 -21.22 1.06 -0.83
N VAL A 213 -20.10 0.97 -0.11
CA VAL A 213 -18.90 0.30 -0.61
C VAL A 213 -19.17 -1.20 -0.77
N LEU A 214 -18.98 -1.71 -1.98
CA LEU A 214 -19.18 -3.12 -2.33
C LEU A 214 -17.88 -3.93 -2.27
N GLY A 215 -16.75 -3.33 -2.68
CA GLY A 215 -15.57 -4.13 -3.01
C GLY A 215 -14.62 -3.45 -3.96
N LEU A 216 -13.79 -4.29 -4.57
CA LEU A 216 -13.02 -4.00 -5.76
C LEU A 216 -13.66 -4.69 -6.97
N ASP A 217 -13.63 -4.03 -8.12
CA ASP A 217 -13.94 -4.69 -9.40
C ASP A 217 -12.78 -5.57 -9.89
N ASP A 218 -12.98 -6.23 -11.04
CA ASP A 218 -11.96 -7.09 -11.68
C ASP A 218 -10.70 -6.31 -12.11
N SER A 219 -10.76 -4.97 -12.17
CA SER A 219 -9.61 -4.10 -12.43
C SER A 219 -8.95 -3.61 -11.13
N GLY A 220 -9.51 -3.88 -9.95
CA GLY A 220 -9.00 -3.42 -8.66
C GLY A 220 -9.45 -1.99 -8.29
N PHE A 221 -10.46 -1.45 -8.97
CA PHE A 221 -11.08 -0.16 -8.65
C PHE A 221 -12.16 -0.30 -7.58
N LEU A 222 -12.37 0.73 -6.77
CA LEU A 222 -13.37 0.69 -5.71
C LEU A 222 -14.77 0.69 -6.33
N GLN A 223 -15.55 -0.34 -6.04
CA GLN A 223 -16.97 -0.42 -6.41
C GLN A 223 -17.86 0.09 -5.28
N VAL A 224 -18.82 0.93 -5.65
CA VAL A 224 -19.85 1.44 -4.76
C VAL A 224 -21.23 1.28 -5.41
N MET A 225 -22.27 1.02 -4.61
CA MET A 225 -23.66 1.00 -5.04
C MET A 225 -24.32 2.34 -4.67
N SER A 226 -24.74 3.13 -5.65
CA SER A 226 -25.60 4.30 -5.44
C SER A 226 -27.02 4.04 -5.92
N ASP A 227 -27.89 5.03 -5.77
CA ASP A 227 -29.24 5.07 -6.35
C ASP A 227 -29.26 4.91 -7.88
N GLN A 228 -28.19 5.32 -8.55
CA GLN A 228 -27.99 5.22 -10.01
C GLN A 228 -27.36 3.88 -10.44
N GLY A 229 -27.06 2.99 -9.49
CA GLY A 229 -26.47 1.67 -9.74
C GLY A 229 -25.02 1.56 -9.28
N VAL A 230 -24.31 0.57 -9.84
CA VAL A 230 -22.91 0.28 -9.46
C VAL A 230 -21.96 1.24 -10.18
N VAL A 231 -21.08 1.89 -9.43
CA VAL A 231 -20.05 2.82 -9.93
C VAL A 231 -18.67 2.29 -9.54
N SER A 232 -17.75 2.23 -10.51
CA SER A 232 -16.33 1.92 -10.29
C SER A 232 -15.50 3.20 -10.24
N LEU A 233 -14.70 3.35 -9.18
CA LEU A 233 -13.90 4.53 -8.89
C LEU A 233 -12.40 4.22 -8.97
N GLN A 234 -11.71 4.88 -9.91
CA GLN A 234 -10.28 4.70 -10.14
C GLN A 234 -9.44 5.32 -9.02
N PRO A 235 -8.28 4.74 -8.65
CA PRO A 235 -7.37 5.30 -7.66
C PRO A 235 -6.98 6.75 -7.96
N ASP A 236 -6.40 7.03 -9.13
CA ASP A 236 -5.77 8.33 -9.41
C ASP A 236 -6.74 9.49 -9.58
N GLY A 237 -7.96 9.19 -10.02
CA GLY A 237 -9.04 10.17 -10.15
C GLY A 237 -9.76 10.51 -8.86
N ASN A 238 -9.51 9.78 -7.75
CA ASN A 238 -10.34 9.90 -6.55
C ASN A 238 -9.53 10.03 -5.25
N SER A 239 -10.12 10.71 -4.28
CA SER A 239 -9.70 10.74 -2.88
C SER A 239 -10.82 10.25 -1.96
N PHE A 240 -10.44 9.46 -0.94
CA PHE A 240 -11.33 9.03 0.12
C PHE A 240 -10.91 9.70 1.43
N ASP A 241 -11.76 10.62 1.90
CA ASP A 241 -11.72 11.19 3.25
C ASP A 241 -12.54 10.30 4.21
N MET A 242 -11.84 9.56 5.08
CA MET A 242 -12.45 8.65 6.06
C MET A 242 -13.22 9.39 7.16
N MET A 243 -12.80 10.61 7.52
CA MET A 243 -13.43 11.35 8.61
C MET A 243 -14.83 11.81 8.22
N LYS A 244 -15.03 12.03 6.92
CA LYS A 244 -16.29 12.50 6.33
C LYS A 244 -17.04 11.41 5.59
N ASN A 245 -16.49 10.20 5.51
CA ASN A 245 -16.94 9.14 4.60
C ASN A 245 -17.21 9.66 3.17
N LEU A 246 -16.27 10.47 2.64
CA LEU A 246 -16.46 11.21 1.41
C LEU A 246 -15.49 10.75 0.32
N LEU A 247 -16.05 10.42 -0.85
CA LEU A 247 -15.31 10.10 -2.07
C LEU A 247 -15.41 11.26 -3.06
N VAL A 248 -14.30 11.99 -3.24
CA VAL A 248 -14.22 13.16 -4.11
C VAL A 248 -13.41 12.83 -5.37
N ILE A 249 -13.93 13.24 -6.52
CA ILE A 249 -13.19 13.22 -7.79
C ILE A 249 -12.17 14.38 -7.74
N LYS A 250 -10.90 14.06 -7.93
CA LYS A 250 -9.86 15.08 -7.99
C LYS A 250 -10.01 15.91 -9.28
N PRO A 251 -9.93 17.26 -9.21
CA PRO A 251 -9.82 18.07 -10.41
C PRO A 251 -8.55 17.67 -11.17
N ARG A 252 -8.67 17.50 -12.49
CA ARG A 252 -7.57 17.16 -13.40
C ARG A 252 -6.62 18.33 -13.59
#